data_AF-W9C0L8-F1
#
_entry.id   AF-W9C0L8-F1
#
_cell.length_a   1.000
_cell.length_b   1.000
_cell.length_c   1.000
_cell.angle_alpha   90.00
_cell.angle_beta   90.00
_cell.angle_gamma   90.00
#
_symmetry.space_group_name_H-M   'P 1'
#
loop_
_entity.id
_entity.type
_entity.pdbx_description
1 polymer ?
#
loop_
_entity_poly.entity_id
_entity_poly.type
_entity_poly.pdbx_seq_one_letter_code
_entity_poly.pdbx_strand_id
1 'polypeptide(L)'
;MSHRSAAKLYNIPETTLRNRMNGLTPLQECRPPTQKLTKLEEEVILQYILDMDTRGFAPRLSGMEDMANDILDTRGTHYIGKLWAHRFV
;
A
#
# COMPACT_ATOMS: atom_id res chain seq x y z
N MET A 1 -16.82 13.62 -28.29
CA MET A 1 -17.21 12.28 -27.80
C MET A 1 -17.93 12.46 -26.46
N SER A 2 -19.13 11.90 -26.23
CA SER A 2 -19.84 12.11 -24.95
C SER A 2 -19.31 11.16 -23.86
N HIS A 3 -19.50 11.49 -22.57
CA HIS A 3 -19.12 10.59 -21.47
C HIS A 3 -19.81 9.21 -21.57
N ARG A 4 -21.07 9.18 -22.05
CA ARG A 4 -21.80 7.92 -22.31
C ARG A 4 -21.18 7.11 -23.44
N SER A 5 -20.74 7.79 -24.49
CA SER A 5 -20.08 7.17 -25.64
C SER A 5 -18.73 6.57 -25.22
N ALA A 6 -17.95 7.29 -24.42
CA ALA A 6 -16.69 6.82 -23.86
C ALA A 6 -16.90 5.63 -22.91
N ALA A 7 -17.88 5.72 -21.99
CA ALA A 7 -18.20 4.64 -21.07
C ALA A 7 -18.59 3.33 -21.80
N LYS A 8 -19.40 3.45 -22.87
CA LYS A 8 -19.74 2.30 -23.74
C LYS A 8 -18.54 1.75 -24.50
N LEU A 9 -17.68 2.63 -25.04
CA LEU A 9 -16.48 2.22 -25.78
C LEU A 9 -15.54 1.37 -24.92
N TYR A 10 -15.37 1.75 -23.65
CA TYR A 10 -14.51 1.05 -22.69
C TYR A 10 -15.24 -0.01 -21.86
N ASN A 11 -16.53 -0.27 -22.14
CA ASN A 11 -17.37 -1.20 -21.38
C ASN A 11 -17.33 -0.97 -19.85
N ILE A 12 -17.32 0.30 -19.44
CA ILE A 12 -17.35 0.70 -18.03
C ILE A 12 -18.70 1.35 -17.68
N PRO A 13 -19.19 1.22 -16.44
CA PRO A 13 -20.35 1.99 -15.99
C PRO A 13 -20.12 3.49 -16.14
N GLU A 14 -21.11 4.22 -16.67
CA GLU A 14 -21.07 5.69 -16.77
C GLU A 14 -20.82 6.35 -15.41
N THR A 15 -21.37 5.76 -14.35
CA THR A 15 -21.18 6.21 -12.96
C THR A 15 -19.72 6.18 -12.53
N THR A 16 -18.96 5.14 -12.91
CA THR A 16 -17.52 5.03 -12.61
C THR A 16 -16.73 6.14 -13.28
N LEU A 17 -16.99 6.37 -14.57
CA LEU A 17 -16.32 7.45 -15.33
C LEU A 17 -16.66 8.82 -14.73
N ARG A 18 -17.94 9.07 -14.45
CA ARG A 18 -18.41 10.33 -13.86
C ARG A 18 -17.81 10.57 -12.48
N ASN A 19 -17.75 9.54 -11.62
CA ASN A 19 -17.13 9.64 -10.30
C ASN A 19 -15.66 10.04 -10.40
N ARG A 20 -14.91 9.40 -11.31
CA ARG A 20 -13.50 9.72 -11.55
C ARG A 20 -13.31 11.15 -12.06
N MET A 21 -14.17 11.61 -12.97
CA MET A 21 -14.17 13.01 -13.46
C MET A 21 -14.51 14.02 -12.36
N ASN A 22 -15.37 13.63 -11.41
CA ASN A 22 -15.70 14.44 -10.24
C ASN A 22 -14.62 14.39 -9.14
N GLY A 23 -13.47 13.75 -9.40
CA GLY A 23 -12.35 13.66 -8.46
C GLY A 23 -12.48 12.57 -7.40
N LEU A 24 -13.46 11.66 -7.51
CA LEU A 24 -13.53 10.50 -6.63
C LEU A 24 -12.45 9.48 -7.04
N THR A 25 -11.50 9.25 -6.15
CA THR A 25 -10.50 8.21 -6.30
C THR A 25 -11.09 6.84 -5.97
N PRO A 26 -10.89 5.82 -6.82
CA PRO A 26 -11.27 4.45 -6.52
C PRO A 26 -10.65 3.97 -5.21
N LEU A 27 -11.36 3.14 -4.45
CA LEU A 27 -10.85 2.62 -3.17
C LEU A 27 -9.51 1.88 -3.32
N GLN A 28 -9.27 1.24 -4.48
CA GLN A 28 -8.01 0.58 -4.81
C GLN A 28 -6.81 1.54 -4.95
N GLU A 29 -7.08 2.78 -5.37
CA GLU A 29 -6.09 3.85 -5.47
C GLU A 29 -5.99 4.61 -4.13
N CYS A 30 -7.01 4.50 -3.29
CA CYS A 30 -7.03 5.08 -1.95
C CYS A 30 -6.22 4.24 -0.97
N ARG A 31 -5.61 4.94 -0.01
CA ARG A 31 -4.94 4.30 1.11
C ARG A 31 -5.96 3.77 2.12
N PRO A 32 -5.87 2.49 2.55
CA PRO A 32 -6.79 1.95 3.55
C PRO A 32 -6.59 2.64 4.91
N PRO A 33 -7.66 3.02 5.63
CA PRO A 33 -7.55 3.61 6.97
C PRO A 33 -6.97 2.64 8.01
N THR A 34 -6.98 1.34 7.71
CA THR A 34 -6.43 0.28 8.56
C THR A 34 -4.91 0.12 8.42
N GLN A 35 -4.26 0.80 7.48
CA GLN A 35 -2.82 0.70 7.25
C GLN A 35 -2.06 1.54 8.28
N LYS A 36 -1.35 0.86 9.19
CA LYS A 36 -0.67 1.48 10.34
C LYS A 36 0.57 2.28 9.96
N LEU A 37 1.37 1.76 9.04
CA LEU A 37 2.62 2.36 8.61
C LEU A 37 2.38 3.44 7.56
N THR A 38 3.06 4.58 7.66
CA THR A 38 3.05 5.62 6.62
C THR A 38 3.75 5.15 5.34
N LYS A 39 3.44 5.78 4.21
CA LYS A 39 4.10 5.47 2.93
C LYS A 39 5.64 5.57 3.04
N LEU A 40 6.12 6.57 3.78
CA LEU A 40 7.55 6.78 4.03
C LEU A 40 8.15 5.66 4.88
N GLU A 41 7.42 5.21 5.90
CA GLU A 41 7.84 4.07 6.75
C GLU A 41 7.91 2.77 5.93
N GLU A 42 6.94 2.53 5.04
CA GLU A 42 6.96 1.37 4.14
C GLU A 42 8.11 1.44 3.14
N GLU A 43 8.41 2.62 2.58
CA GLU A 43 9.56 2.84 1.70
C GLU A 43 10.89 2.54 2.42
N VAL A 44 11.02 2.90 3.69
CA VAL A 44 12.21 2.58 4.51
C VAL A 44 12.36 1.06 4.69
N ILE A 45 11.26 0.34 4.95
CA ILE A 45 11.28 -1.13 5.06
C ILE A 45 11.64 -1.77 3.71
N LEU A 46 11.09 -1.28 2.59
CA LEU A 46 11.46 -1.76 1.26
C LEU A 46 12.94 -1.54 0.96
N GLN A 47 13.49 -0.37 1.31
CA GLN A 47 14.90 -0.08 1.13
C GLN A 47 15.78 -1.02 1.94
N TYR A 48 15.38 -1.38 3.15
CA TYR A 48 16.06 -2.39 3.97
C TYR A 48 16.03 -3.78 3.33
N ILE A 49 14.90 -4.19 2.75
CA ILE A 49 14.79 -5.46 2.03
C ILE A 49 15.74 -5.50 0.83
N LEU A 50 15.76 -4.41 0.04
CA LEU A 50 16.65 -4.29 -1.12
C LEU A 50 18.13 -4.28 -0.70
N ASP A 51 18.48 -3.56 0.37
CA ASP A 51 19.85 -3.55 0.90
C ASP A 51 20.28 -4.95 1.37
N MET A 52 19.40 -5.72 2.02
CA MET A 52 19.69 -7.11 2.38
C MET A 52 19.91 -8.00 1.16
N ASP A 53 19.04 -7.88 0.15
CA ASP A 53 19.15 -8.67 -1.09
C ASP A 53 20.44 -8.35 -1.85
N THR A 54 20.81 -7.07 -1.95
CA THR A 54 22.07 -6.66 -2.61
C THR A 54 23.32 -7.18 -1.91
N ARG A 55 23.26 -7.44 -0.59
CA ARG A 55 24.33 -8.04 0.20
C ARG A 55 24.34 -9.57 0.15
N GLY A 56 23.39 -10.18 -0.56
CA GLY A 56 23.24 -11.63 -0.67
C GLY A 56 22.57 -12.29 0.53
N PHE A 57 21.92 -11.51 1.40
CA PHE A 57 21.16 -12.05 2.53
C PHE A 57 19.68 -12.17 2.14
N ALA A 58 19.12 -13.37 2.36
CA ALA A 58 17.69 -13.57 2.18
C ALA A 58 16.90 -12.72 3.20
N PRO A 59 15.99 -11.84 2.75
CA PRO A 59 15.14 -11.05 3.64
C PRO A 59 14.29 -11.98 4.50
N ARG A 60 14.40 -11.87 5.84
CA ARG A 60 13.58 -12.65 6.76
C ARG A 60 12.33 -11.88 7.13
N LEU A 61 11.16 -12.53 7.03
CA LEU A 61 9.89 -11.94 7.45
C LEU A 61 9.93 -11.45 8.90
N SER A 62 10.58 -12.20 9.80
CA SER A 62 10.76 -11.78 11.20
C SER A 62 11.50 -10.45 11.33
N GLY A 63 12.57 -10.24 10.54
CA GLY A 63 13.32 -8.99 10.56
C GLY A 63 12.51 -7.81 10.02
N MET A 64 11.61 -8.06 9.05
CA MET A 64 10.67 -7.05 8.58
C MET A 64 9.64 -6.70 9.66
N GLU A 65 9.11 -7.71 10.37
CA GLU A 65 8.18 -7.49 11.50
C GLU A 65 8.84 -6.70 12.63
N ASP A 66 10.06 -7.06 13.01
CA ASP A 66 10.82 -6.37 14.05
C ASP A 66 11.04 -4.91 13.69
N MET A 67 11.53 -4.63 12.47
CA MET A 67 11.78 -3.26 12.01
C MET A 67 10.49 -2.43 11.93
N ALA A 68 9.39 -3.04 11.50
CA ALA A 68 8.11 -2.35 11.42
C ALA A 68 7.51 -2.10 12.82
N ASN A 69 7.73 -3.01 13.77
CA ASN A 69 7.36 -2.82 15.17
C ASN A 69 8.21 -1.73 15.84
N ASP A 70 9.50 -1.65 15.55
CA ASP A 70 10.39 -0.60 16.05
C ASP A 70 9.91 0.79 15.58
N ILE A 71 9.55 0.92 14.30
CA ILE A 71 8.96 2.15 13.76
C ILE A 71 7.68 2.52 14.51
N LEU A 72 6.79 1.56 14.76
CA LEU A 72 5.54 1.82 15.46
C LEU A 72 5.74 2.15 16.94
N ASP A 73 6.74 1.54 17.58
CA ASP A 73 7.10 1.79 18.98
C ASP A 73 7.65 3.21 19.15
N THR A 74 8.46 3.70 18.19
CA THR A 74 8.95 5.09 18.19
C THR A 74 7.81 6.12 18.11
N ARG A 75 6.66 5.73 17.55
CA ARG A 75 5.44 6.55 17.46
C ARG A 75 4.49 6.36 18.64
N GLY A 76 4.81 5.47 19.58
CA GLY A 76 3.94 5.11 20.70
C GLY A 76 2.65 4.40 20.25
N THR A 77 2.71 3.66 19.15
CA THR A 77 1.55 2.99 18.54
C THR A 77 1.59 1.47 18.73
N HIS A 78 0.44 0.81 18.61
CA HIS A 78 0.35 -0.65 18.78
C HIS A 78 1.02 -1.43 17.65
N TYR A 79 1.75 -2.48 18.03
CA TYR A 79 2.43 -3.45 17.17
C TYR A 79 1.63 -3.93 15.95
N ILE A 80 2.37 -4.30 14.92
CA ILE A 80 1.85 -4.84 13.67
C ILE A 80 1.17 -6.21 13.88
N GLY A 81 0.22 -6.52 13.00
CA GLY A 81 -0.50 -7.80 13.05
C GLY A 81 0.39 -8.97 12.60
N LYS A 82 0.17 -10.16 13.18
CA LYS A 82 0.95 -11.39 12.94
C LYS A 82 1.07 -11.87 11.48
N LEU A 83 0.17 -11.43 10.59
CA LEU A 83 0.16 -11.81 9.18
C LEU A 83 0.59 -10.65 8.27
N TRP A 84 1.07 -9.56 8.84
CA TRP A 84 1.40 -8.37 8.07
C TRP A 84 2.58 -8.59 7.15
N ALA A 85 3.70 -9.15 7.63
CA ALA A 85 4.88 -9.34 6.79
C ALA A 85 4.59 -10.28 5.61
N HIS A 86 3.75 -11.29 5.82
CA HIS A 86 3.25 -12.17 4.75
C HIS A 86 2.38 -11.49 3.70
N ARG A 87 1.74 -10.36 4.02
CA ARG A 87 0.90 -9.57 3.11
C ARG A 87 1.62 -8.36 2.54
N PHE A 88 2.80 -8.05 3.07
CA PHE A 88 3.59 -6.89 2.70
C PHE A 88 4.46 -7.16 1.47
N VAL A 89 4.98 -8.39 1.35
CA VAL A 89 5.65 -8.94 0.17
C VAL A 89 4.62 -9.49 -0.81
#